data_AF-A0A5C9CNT3-F1
#
_entry.id   AF-A0A5C9CNT3-F1
#
_cell.length_a   1.000
_cell.length_b   1.000
_cell.length_c   1.000
_cell.angle_alpha   90.00
_cell.angle_beta   90.00
_cell.angle_gamma   90.00
#
_symmetry.space_group_name_H-M   'P 1'
#
loop_
_entity.id
_entity.type
_entity.pdbx_description
1 polymer ?
#
loop_
_entity_poly.entity_id
_entity_poly.type
_entity_poly.pdbx_seq_one_letter_code
_entity_poly.pdbx_strand_id
1 'polypeptide(L)'
;MTTRFVLKAVVLLVIAEVILSYYYITPRSVAAGERSGILRKMLAGTGLVIVFGAASLGFVMAGSPFSARLVRLDERRVTDLREIHQAIQQMTTERKQDTLTMTRPLPTDLEEVAAFRRTQQSGRELSLLDPQTGDAYQYRSTSEKSYELCTTFTVERKKTFDLFWNHPAGKHCYSFKVESPP
;
A
#
# COMPACT_ATOMS: atom_id res chain seq x y z
N MET A 1 -21.40 -0.27 4.98
CA MET A 1 -21.70 -1.05 6.19
C MET A 1 -20.51 -0.95 7.12
N THR A 2 -20.68 -0.39 8.33
CA THR A 2 -19.55 -0.06 9.20
C THR A 2 -19.00 -1.33 9.86
N THR A 3 -17.68 -1.47 9.89
CA THR A 3 -16.95 -2.53 10.63
C THR A 3 -17.44 -2.70 12.08
N ARG A 4 -17.91 -1.60 12.68
CA ARG A 4 -18.56 -1.56 14.00
C ARG A 4 -19.85 -2.38 14.09
N PHE A 5 -20.60 -2.52 13.01
CA PHE A 5 -21.83 -3.31 12.96
C PHE A 5 -21.53 -4.82 12.94
N VAL A 6 -20.57 -5.23 12.12
CA VAL A 6 -20.17 -6.65 12.00
C VAL A 6 -19.56 -7.17 13.31
N LEU A 7 -18.72 -6.36 13.97
CA LEU A 7 -18.12 -6.74 15.26
C LEU A 7 -19.19 -6.96 16.34
N LYS A 8 -20.19 -6.07 16.40
CA LYS A 8 -21.31 -6.22 17.35
C LYS A 8 -22.10 -7.50 17.09
N ALA A 9 -22.36 -7.84 15.83
CA ALA A 9 -23.11 -9.05 15.47
C ALA A 9 -22.35 -10.34 15.85
N VAL A 10 -21.04 -10.40 15.62
CA VAL A 10 -20.22 -11.58 15.97
C VAL A 10 -20.12 -11.77 17.47
N VAL A 11 -19.90 -10.69 18.23
CA VAL A 11 -19.89 -10.75 19.71
C VAL A 11 -21.24 -11.25 20.24
N LEU A 12 -22.35 -10.79 19.68
CA LEU A 12 -23.69 -11.24 20.08
C LEU A 12 -23.91 -12.73 19.79
N LEU A 13 -23.42 -13.25 18.66
CA LEU A 13 -23.52 -14.67 18.33
C LEU A 13 -22.69 -15.54 19.29
N VAL A 14 -21.47 -15.11 19.64
CA VAL A 14 -20.63 -15.82 20.63
C VAL A 14 -21.30 -15.83 22.01
N ILE A 15 -21.85 -14.69 22.46
CA ILE A 15 -22.57 -14.61 23.75
C ILE A 15 -23.80 -15.52 23.73
N ALA A 16 -24.58 -15.52 22.64
CA ALA A 16 -25.75 -16.38 22.50
C ALA A 16 -25.36 -17.86 22.53
N GLU A 17 -24.26 -18.25 21.87
CA GLU A 17 -23.74 -19.62 21.88
C GLU A 17 -23.32 -20.06 23.29
N VAL A 18 -22.59 -19.21 24.02
CA VAL A 18 -22.19 -19.48 25.42
C VAL A 18 -23.41 -19.67 26.30
N ILE A 19 -24.40 -18.77 26.22
CA ILE A 19 -25.63 -18.85 27.00
C ILE A 19 -26.40 -20.13 26.65
N LEU A 20 -26.56 -20.43 25.36
CA LEU A 20 -27.25 -21.63 24.89
C LEU A 20 -26.55 -22.89 25.41
N SER A 21 -25.22 -22.96 25.32
CA SER A 21 -24.44 -24.09 25.83
C SER A 21 -24.62 -24.29 27.33
N TYR A 22 -24.63 -23.21 28.11
CA TYR A 22 -24.91 -23.25 29.54
C TYR A 22 -26.28 -23.87 29.80
N TYR A 23 -27.33 -23.37 29.16
CA TYR A 23 -28.69 -23.87 29.34
C TYR A 23 -28.88 -25.34 28.96
N TYR A 24 -28.16 -25.85 27.95
CA TYR A 24 -28.22 -27.26 27.58
C TYR A 24 -27.49 -28.19 28.57
N ILE A 25 -26.55 -27.68 29.36
CA ILE A 25 -25.73 -28.46 30.31
C ILE A 25 -26.42 -28.61 31.67
N THR A 26 -27.04 -27.55 32.18
CA THR A 26 -27.45 -27.47 33.59
C THR A 26 -28.53 -28.48 34.05
N PRO A 27 -29.43 -29.04 33.21
CA PRO A 27 -30.38 -30.04 33.68
C PRO A 27 -29.92 -31.52 33.60
N ARG A 28 -28.71 -31.86 33.09
CA ARG A 28 -28.36 -33.28 32.79
C ARG A 28 -26.97 -33.76 33.24
N SER A 29 -26.24 -33.02 34.05
CA SER A 29 -24.83 -33.29 34.39
C SER A 29 -24.58 -34.39 35.44
N VAL A 30 -25.60 -35.10 35.95
CA VAL A 30 -25.43 -36.11 37.02
C VAL A 30 -25.09 -37.53 36.53
N ALA A 31 -24.89 -37.75 35.23
CA ALA A 31 -24.55 -39.08 34.71
C ALA A 31 -23.34 -39.10 33.74
N ALA A 32 -22.26 -39.68 34.25
CA ALA A 32 -21.32 -40.62 33.61
C ALA A 32 -20.44 -40.20 32.41
N GLY A 33 -19.12 -40.14 32.67
CA GLY A 33 -18.13 -41.07 32.08
C GLY A 33 -17.64 -40.85 30.65
N GLU A 34 -18.54 -40.86 29.65
CA GLU A 34 -18.18 -40.79 28.22
C GLU A 34 -18.19 -39.37 27.66
N ARG A 35 -18.79 -38.43 28.41
CA ARG A 35 -19.03 -37.04 28.00
C ARG A 35 -17.78 -36.17 27.88
N SER A 36 -16.63 -36.59 28.43
CA SER A 36 -15.38 -35.80 28.36
C SER A 36 -14.84 -35.67 26.94
N GLY A 37 -15.04 -36.68 26.08
CA GLY A 37 -14.59 -36.68 24.69
C GLY A 37 -15.44 -35.76 23.80
N ILE A 38 -16.77 -35.81 23.94
CA ILE A 38 -17.69 -34.95 23.20
C ILE A 38 -17.54 -33.49 23.64
N LEU A 39 -17.40 -33.24 24.94
CA LEU A 39 -17.14 -31.91 25.50
C LEU A 39 -15.82 -31.32 25.00
N ARG A 40 -14.73 -32.11 25.01
CA ARG A 40 -13.43 -31.68 24.46
C ARG A 40 -13.52 -31.37 22.97
N LYS A 41 -14.24 -32.18 22.19
CA LYS A 41 -14.46 -31.93 20.75
C LYS A 41 -15.29 -30.67 20.49
N MET A 42 -16.32 -30.41 21.30
CA MET A 42 -17.09 -29.17 21.19
C MET A 42 -16.26 -27.95 21.57
N LEU A 43 -15.55 -27.98 22.70
CA LEU A 43 -14.66 -26.86 23.10
C LEU A 43 -13.56 -26.61 22.06
N ALA A 44 -12.96 -27.66 21.50
CA ALA A 44 -11.98 -27.53 20.42
C ALA A 44 -12.60 -26.97 19.14
N GLY A 45 -13.81 -27.42 18.77
CA GLY A 45 -14.56 -26.91 17.61
C GLY A 45 -14.90 -25.43 17.76
N THR A 46 -15.46 -25.03 18.91
CA THR A 46 -15.77 -23.62 19.20
C THR A 46 -14.50 -22.77 19.23
N GLY A 47 -13.41 -23.26 19.84
CA GLY A 47 -12.12 -22.57 19.82
C GLY A 47 -11.60 -22.34 18.39
N LEU A 48 -11.72 -23.34 17.52
CA LEU A 48 -11.36 -23.24 16.11
C LEU A 48 -12.21 -22.16 15.41
N VAL A 49 -13.52 -22.18 15.60
CA VAL A 49 -14.45 -21.21 15.00
C VAL A 49 -14.13 -19.78 15.47
N ILE A 50 -13.85 -19.58 16.76
CA ILE A 50 -13.48 -18.27 17.30
C ILE A 50 -12.17 -17.78 16.68
N VAL A 51 -11.13 -18.62 16.61
CA VAL A 51 -9.83 -18.25 16.05
C VAL A 51 -9.94 -17.93 14.57
N PHE A 52 -10.58 -18.78 13.78
CA PHE A 52 -10.79 -18.53 12.35
C PHE A 52 -11.70 -17.34 12.10
N GLY A 53 -12.74 -17.14 12.91
CA GLY A 53 -13.62 -15.99 12.84
C GLY A 53 -12.88 -14.69 13.11
N ALA A 54 -12.11 -14.63 14.21
CA ALA A 54 -11.29 -13.48 14.56
C ALA A 54 -10.22 -13.18 13.50
N ALA A 55 -9.53 -14.20 12.98
CA ALA A 55 -8.54 -14.04 11.92
C ALA A 55 -9.17 -13.51 10.62
N SER A 56 -10.30 -14.09 10.20
CA SER A 56 -11.03 -13.66 9.00
C SER A 56 -11.52 -12.22 9.12
N LEU A 57 -12.08 -11.85 10.27
CA LEU A 57 -12.49 -10.47 10.56
C LEU A 57 -11.29 -9.52 10.57
N GLY A 58 -10.17 -9.94 11.14
CA GLY A 58 -8.91 -9.21 11.12
C GLY A 58 -8.47 -8.89 9.68
N PHE A 59 -8.49 -9.87 8.78
CA PHE A 59 -8.14 -9.65 7.37
C PHE A 59 -9.17 -8.83 6.60
N VAL A 60 -10.47 -8.97 6.89
CA VAL A 60 -11.51 -8.13 6.27
C VAL A 60 -11.37 -6.66 6.69
N MET A 61 -10.98 -6.40 7.94
CA MET A 61 -10.79 -5.04 8.44
C MET A 61 -9.44 -4.43 8.03
N ALA A 62 -8.36 -5.18 8.11
CA ALA A 62 -7.00 -4.70 7.84
C ALA A 62 -6.60 -4.78 6.35
N GLY A 63 -7.34 -5.55 5.55
CA GLY A 63 -6.93 -5.96 4.20
C GLY A 63 -6.04 -7.20 4.24
N SER A 64 -5.92 -7.88 3.09
CA SER A 64 -5.06 -9.06 2.98
C SER A 64 -3.56 -8.66 2.95
N PRO A 65 -2.64 -9.49 3.46
CA PRO A 65 -1.20 -9.25 3.34
C PRO A 65 -0.74 -9.07 1.88
N PHE A 66 -1.42 -9.74 0.95
CA PHE A 66 -1.16 -9.61 -0.48
C PHE A 66 -1.52 -8.22 -1.00
N SER A 67 -2.72 -7.72 -0.67
CA SER A 67 -3.15 -6.37 -1.05
C SER A 67 -2.24 -5.29 -0.46
N ALA A 68 -1.84 -5.43 0.80
CA ALA A 68 -0.91 -4.50 1.45
C ALA A 68 0.47 -4.48 0.77
N ARG A 69 0.95 -5.64 0.30
CA ARG A 69 2.20 -5.73 -0.47
C ARG A 69 2.10 -4.98 -1.80
N LEU A 70 0.98 -5.10 -2.52
CA LEU A 70 0.77 -4.39 -3.79
C LEU A 70 0.78 -2.87 -3.59
N VAL A 71 0.09 -2.38 -2.54
CA VAL A 71 0.09 -0.95 -2.19
C VAL A 71 1.51 -0.46 -1.90
N ARG A 72 2.30 -1.23 -1.14
CA ARG A 72 3.70 -0.86 -0.82
C ARG A 72 4.59 -0.82 -2.07
N LEU A 73 4.36 -1.70 -3.04
CA LEU A 73 5.08 -1.69 -4.32
C LEU A 73 4.75 -0.42 -5.12
N ASP A 74 3.46 -0.03 -5.18
CA ASP A 74 3.06 1.23 -5.82
C ASP A 74 3.60 2.46 -5.08
N GLU A 75 3.61 2.44 -3.75
CA GLU A 75 4.27 3.49 -2.96
C GLU A 75 5.77 3.58 -3.26
N ARG A 76 6.44 2.45 -3.46
CA ARG A 76 7.85 2.43 -3.86
C ARG A 76 8.04 3.04 -5.25
N ARG A 77 7.21 2.66 -6.24
CA ARG A 77 7.22 3.26 -7.59
C ARG A 77 7.05 4.78 -7.52
N VAL A 78 6.10 5.28 -6.72
CA VAL A 78 5.91 6.71 -6.49
C VAL A 78 7.16 7.36 -5.89
N THR A 79 7.79 6.73 -4.89
CA THR A 79 9.05 7.22 -4.31
C THR A 79 10.16 7.29 -5.35
N ASP A 80 10.34 6.25 -6.16
CA ASP A 80 11.38 6.22 -7.19
C ASP A 80 11.15 7.33 -8.24
N LEU A 81 9.91 7.51 -8.72
CA LEU A 81 9.57 8.60 -9.64
C LEU A 81 9.78 9.99 -9.02
N ARG A 82 9.49 10.16 -7.73
CA ARG A 82 9.72 11.42 -7.00
C ARG A 82 11.21 11.74 -6.91
N GLU A 83 12.03 10.73 -6.61
CA GLU A 83 13.47 10.89 -6.55
C GLU A 83 14.07 11.20 -7.92
N ILE A 84 13.57 10.58 -8.99
CA ILE A 84 13.95 10.92 -10.37
C ILE A 84 13.59 12.36 -10.68
N HIS A 85 12.36 12.79 -10.40
CA HIS A 85 11.92 14.18 -10.59
C HIS A 85 12.83 15.17 -9.84
N GLN A 86 13.15 14.89 -8.57
CA GLN A 86 14.06 15.71 -7.78
C GLN A 86 15.48 15.75 -8.38
N ALA A 87 15.96 14.65 -8.96
CA ALA A 87 17.24 14.60 -9.66
C ALA A 87 17.25 15.54 -10.86
N ILE A 88 16.18 15.48 -11.66
CA ILE A 88 16.00 16.31 -12.85
C ILE A 88 15.95 17.78 -12.43
N GLN A 89 15.15 18.14 -11.42
CA GLN A 89 15.12 19.52 -10.92
C GLN A 89 16.49 19.99 -10.43
N GLN A 90 17.20 19.18 -9.64
CA GLN A 90 18.54 19.53 -9.15
C GLN A 90 19.55 19.71 -10.29
N MET A 91 19.41 18.93 -11.36
CA MET A 91 20.28 19.02 -12.54
C MET A 91 19.96 20.23 -13.42
N THR A 92 18.71 20.64 -13.50
CA THR A 92 18.24 21.57 -14.54
C THR A 92 17.88 22.95 -14.03
N THR A 93 17.67 23.10 -12.72
CA THR A 93 17.21 24.35 -12.12
C THR A 93 18.13 24.80 -11.00
N GLU A 94 18.14 26.11 -10.78
CA GLU A 94 18.70 26.72 -9.59
C GLU A 94 17.59 27.45 -8.82
N ARG A 95 17.62 27.34 -7.50
CA ARG A 95 16.75 28.12 -6.63
C ARG A 95 17.36 29.51 -6.41
N LYS A 96 16.66 30.54 -6.86
CA LYS A 96 16.94 31.94 -6.50
C LYS A 96 15.75 32.48 -5.73
N GLN A 97 15.98 32.80 -4.46
CA GLN A 97 14.91 33.20 -3.52
C GLN A 97 13.79 32.14 -3.52
N ASP A 98 12.54 32.54 -3.75
CA ASP A 98 11.36 31.67 -3.80
C ASP A 98 11.02 31.16 -5.22
N THR A 99 11.96 31.31 -6.17
CA THR A 99 11.75 30.90 -7.57
C THR A 99 12.75 29.85 -8.02
N LEU A 100 12.25 28.86 -8.77
CA LEU A 100 13.08 27.92 -9.52
C LEU A 100 13.26 28.45 -10.94
N THR A 101 14.49 28.66 -11.36
CA THR A 101 14.81 29.07 -12.73
C THR A 101 15.55 27.94 -13.41
N MET A 102 15.10 27.57 -14.62
CA MET A 102 15.82 26.61 -15.44
C MET A 102 17.14 27.21 -15.94
N THR A 103 18.24 26.54 -15.63
CA THR A 103 19.61 26.95 -16.00
C THR A 103 20.26 25.99 -17.00
N ARG A 104 19.73 24.76 -17.14
CA ARG A 104 20.16 23.77 -18.11
C ARG A 104 18.95 23.13 -18.80
N PRO A 105 19.10 22.65 -20.05
CA PRO A 105 18.03 21.93 -20.74
C PRO A 105 17.66 20.64 -20.00
N LEU A 106 16.45 20.13 -20.28
CA LEU A 106 16.03 18.82 -19.80
C LEU A 106 16.97 17.71 -20.29
N PRO A 107 17.15 16.64 -19.49
CA PRO A 107 18.02 15.52 -19.85
C PRO A 107 17.44 14.78 -21.07
N THR A 108 18.32 14.13 -21.83
CA THR A 108 17.95 13.34 -23.01
C THR A 108 17.25 12.04 -22.59
N ASP A 109 17.72 11.43 -21.51
CA ASP A 109 17.20 10.19 -20.95
C ASP A 109 17.46 10.10 -19.43
N LEU A 110 16.98 9.02 -18.80
CA LEU A 110 17.17 8.80 -17.36
C LEU A 110 18.60 8.36 -17.00
N GLU A 111 19.40 7.87 -17.94
CA GLU A 111 20.79 7.49 -17.68
C GLU A 111 21.67 8.73 -17.46
N GLU A 112 21.40 9.81 -18.21
CA GLU A 112 22.02 11.12 -17.99
C GLU A 112 21.75 11.62 -16.55
N VAL A 113 20.52 11.44 -16.08
CA VAL A 113 20.10 11.81 -14.71
C VAL A 113 20.81 10.96 -13.67
N ALA A 114 20.93 9.65 -13.88
CA ALA A 114 21.65 8.76 -12.99
C ALA A 114 23.16 9.05 -12.98
N ALA A 115 23.76 9.39 -14.12
CA ALA A 115 25.14 9.83 -14.20
C ALA A 115 25.39 11.10 -13.40
N PHE A 116 24.53 12.12 -13.55
CA PHE A 116 24.58 13.33 -12.72
C PHE A 116 24.43 13.02 -11.23
N ARG A 117 23.51 12.12 -10.85
CA ARG A 117 23.34 11.75 -9.44
C ARG A 117 24.61 11.11 -8.86
N ARG A 118 25.29 10.25 -9.63
CA ARG A 118 26.56 9.61 -9.22
C ARG A 118 27.69 10.61 -8.98
N THR A 119 27.68 11.79 -9.61
CA THR A 119 28.69 12.83 -9.35
C THR A 119 28.41 13.62 -8.06
N GLN A 120 27.21 13.52 -7.48
CA GLN A 120 26.86 14.18 -6.23
C GLN A 120 27.38 13.35 -5.04
N GLN A 121 28.28 13.90 -4.24
CA GLN A 121 28.93 13.19 -3.12
C GLN A 121 27.95 12.60 -2.08
N SER A 122 26.76 13.18 -1.95
CA SER A 122 25.69 12.72 -1.05
C SER A 122 24.52 12.03 -1.78
N GLY A 123 24.64 11.83 -3.09
CA GLY A 123 23.57 11.27 -3.92
C GLY A 123 23.42 9.77 -3.71
N ARG A 124 22.26 9.32 -3.21
CA ARG A 124 21.87 7.91 -3.29
C ARG A 124 21.64 7.52 -4.75
N GLU A 125 22.03 6.30 -5.11
CA GLU A 125 21.73 5.72 -6.43
C GLU A 125 20.22 5.72 -6.70
N LEU A 126 19.84 6.14 -7.91
CA LEU A 126 18.45 6.21 -8.34
C LEU A 126 17.98 4.82 -8.77
N SER A 127 16.79 4.44 -8.31
CA SER A 127 16.10 3.27 -8.84
C SER A 127 15.39 3.68 -10.13
N LEU A 128 15.94 3.28 -11.28
CA LEU A 128 15.35 3.54 -12.60
C LEU A 128 14.44 2.41 -13.11
N LEU A 129 14.38 1.29 -12.38
CA LEU A 129 13.67 0.09 -12.76
C LEU A 129 12.55 -0.21 -11.77
N ASP A 130 11.45 -0.76 -12.28
CA ASP A 130 10.34 -1.23 -11.49
C ASP A 130 10.78 -2.34 -10.51
N PRO A 131 10.50 -2.22 -9.20
CA PRO A 131 10.98 -3.17 -8.20
C PRO A 131 10.33 -4.56 -8.31
N GLN A 132 9.24 -4.71 -9.07
CA GLN A 132 8.55 -5.97 -9.28
C GLN A 132 8.84 -6.56 -10.65
N THR A 133 8.79 -5.76 -11.72
CA THR A 133 8.92 -6.27 -13.10
C THR A 133 10.34 -6.14 -13.65
N GLY A 134 11.15 -5.23 -13.12
CA GLY A 134 12.45 -4.88 -13.67
C GLY A 134 12.39 -3.98 -14.92
N ASP A 135 11.19 -3.56 -15.34
CA ASP A 135 11.02 -2.66 -16.49
C ASP A 135 11.54 -1.26 -16.15
N ALA A 136 12.19 -0.60 -17.10
CA ALA A 136 12.63 0.79 -16.92
C ALA A 136 11.44 1.75 -16.84
N TYR A 137 11.54 2.73 -15.94
CA TYR A 137 10.61 3.85 -15.93
C TYR A 137 10.71 4.65 -17.23
N GLN A 138 9.57 5.09 -17.75
CA GLN A 138 9.53 5.80 -19.03
C GLN A 138 9.66 7.31 -18.79
N TYR A 139 10.57 7.94 -19.51
CA TYR A 139 10.76 9.38 -19.53
C TYR A 139 10.48 9.93 -20.92
N ARG A 140 9.82 11.09 -20.98
CA ARG A 140 9.60 11.82 -22.24
C ARG A 140 9.56 13.31 -22.00
N SER A 141 10.44 14.07 -22.66
CA SER A 141 10.30 15.52 -22.75
C SER A 141 9.08 15.87 -23.62
N THR A 142 8.15 16.67 -23.08
CA THR A 142 6.94 17.11 -23.80
C THR A 142 7.03 18.56 -24.26
N SER A 143 7.91 19.35 -23.66
CA SER A 143 8.30 20.69 -24.09
C SER A 143 9.72 21.01 -23.61
N GLU A 144 10.19 22.24 -23.84
CA GLU A 144 11.48 22.71 -23.32
C GLU A 144 11.56 22.70 -21.79
N LYS A 145 10.43 22.85 -21.09
CA LYS A 145 10.35 22.93 -19.60
C LYS A 145 9.46 21.87 -18.96
N SER A 146 8.88 20.99 -19.77
CA SER A 146 7.93 19.97 -19.31
C SER A 146 8.34 18.58 -19.76
N TYR A 147 8.07 17.60 -18.91
CA TYR A 147 8.31 16.20 -19.20
C TYR A 147 7.32 15.31 -18.47
N GLU A 148 7.30 14.04 -18.84
CA GLU A 148 6.48 13.01 -18.22
C GLU A 148 7.34 11.87 -17.69
N LEU A 149 6.92 11.34 -16.54
CA LEU A 149 7.42 10.07 -16.01
C LEU A 149 6.26 9.08 -15.94
N CYS A 150 6.41 7.93 -16.59
CA CYS A 150 5.36 6.92 -16.64
C CYS A 150 5.81 5.57 -16.09
N THR A 151 4.84 4.88 -15.47
CA THR A 151 4.97 3.49 -15.07
C THR A 151 3.60 2.79 -15.05
N THR A 152 3.56 1.52 -14.68
CA THR A 152 2.33 0.75 -14.51
C THR A 152 2.11 0.45 -13.04
N PHE A 153 1.01 0.96 -12.48
CA PHE A 153 0.63 0.72 -11.09
C PHE A 153 -0.29 -0.49 -10.96
N THR A 154 -0.19 -1.21 -9.86
CA THR A 154 -0.99 -2.42 -9.66
C THR A 154 -2.38 -2.10 -9.12
N VAL A 155 -2.49 -1.10 -8.23
CA VAL A 155 -3.74 -0.70 -7.58
C VAL A 155 -4.02 0.79 -7.78
N GLU A 156 -5.28 1.18 -7.56
CA GLU A 156 -5.64 2.60 -7.52
C GLU A 156 -5.13 3.24 -6.23
N ARG A 157 -4.54 4.43 -6.35
CA ARG A 157 -4.20 5.29 -5.22
C ARG A 157 -5.11 6.52 -5.23
N LYS A 158 -5.92 6.64 -4.19
CA LYS A 158 -6.81 7.79 -3.95
C LYS A 158 -6.68 8.29 -2.52
N LYS A 159 -5.61 9.06 -2.25
CA LYS A 159 -5.38 9.73 -0.96
C LYS A 159 -6.00 11.13 -0.97
N THR A 160 -6.32 11.65 0.21
CA THR A 160 -6.82 13.03 0.42
C THR A 160 -5.69 14.05 0.59
N PHE A 161 -4.48 13.56 0.80
CA PHE A 161 -3.23 14.31 0.83
C PHE A 161 -2.33 13.80 -0.29
N ASP A 162 -1.32 14.58 -0.68
CA ASP A 162 -0.37 14.18 -1.72
C ASP A 162 -1.09 13.81 -3.04
N LEU A 163 -2.03 14.69 -3.42
CA LEU A 163 -3.02 14.47 -4.48
C LEU A 163 -2.39 14.29 -5.86
N PHE A 164 -1.29 15.01 -6.12
CA PHE A 164 -0.53 14.89 -7.36
C PHE A 164 -0.15 13.43 -7.66
N TRP A 165 0.19 12.67 -6.62
CA TRP A 165 0.62 11.29 -6.75
C TRP A 165 -0.53 10.29 -6.81
N ASN A 166 -1.79 10.71 -6.79
CA ASN A 166 -2.89 9.78 -7.04
C ASN A 166 -2.84 9.25 -8.47
N HIS A 167 -3.18 7.98 -8.64
CA HIS A 167 -3.13 7.31 -9.93
C HIS A 167 -4.20 6.22 -10.01
N PRO A 168 -4.73 5.91 -11.21
CA PRO A 168 -5.50 4.70 -11.43
C PRO A 168 -4.60 3.46 -11.35
N ALA A 169 -5.22 2.28 -11.29
CA ALA A 169 -4.50 1.05 -11.62
C ALA A 169 -4.17 1.03 -13.13
N GLY A 170 -3.04 0.42 -13.49
CA GLY A 170 -2.54 0.36 -14.86
C GLY A 170 -1.54 1.45 -15.20
N LYS A 171 -1.32 1.67 -16.51
CA LYS A 171 -0.35 2.64 -17.02
C LYS A 171 -0.78 4.06 -16.66
N HIS A 172 0.12 4.81 -16.02
CA HIS A 172 -0.09 6.22 -15.69
C HIS A 172 1.19 7.03 -15.89
N CYS A 173 1.02 8.28 -16.28
CA CYS A 173 2.10 9.25 -16.52
C CYS A 173 1.85 10.49 -15.68
N TYR A 174 2.85 10.91 -14.90
CA TYR A 174 2.85 12.19 -14.22
C TYR A 174 3.53 13.23 -15.10
N SER A 175 2.85 14.35 -15.32
CA SER A 175 3.39 15.49 -16.05
C SER A 175 4.01 16.49 -15.08
N PHE A 176 5.28 16.84 -15.30
CA PHE A 176 6.00 17.80 -14.48
C PHE A 176 6.34 19.05 -15.30
N LYS A 177 6.34 20.20 -14.62
CA LYS A 177 7.01 21.41 -15.08
C LYS A 177 8.22 21.61 -14.20
N VAL A 178 9.40 21.78 -14.79
CA VAL A 178 10.64 21.72 -14.03
C VAL A 178 10.79 22.86 -13.00
N GLU A 179 10.19 24.02 -13.29
CA GLU A 179 10.21 25.21 -12.43
C GLU A 179 9.06 25.26 -11.41
N SER A 180 8.20 24.24 -11.35
CA SER A 180 7.05 24.20 -10.44
C SER A 180 7.14 22.99 -9.51
N PRO A 181 6.70 23.12 -8.24
CA PRO A 181 6.50 21.95 -7.41
C PRO A 181 5.38 21.07 -8.01
N PRO A 182 5.49 19.73 -7.86
CA PRO A 182 4.40 18.82 -8.18
C PRO A 182 3.22 18.96 -7.21
#